data_AF-A0A3N9P188-F1
#
_entry.id   AF-A0A3N9P188-F1
#
_cell.length_a   1.000
_cell.length_b   1.000
_cell.length_c   1.000
_cell.angle_alpha   90.00
_cell.angle_beta   90.00
_cell.angle_gamma   90.00
#
_symmetry.space_group_name_H-M   'P 1'
#
loop_
_entity.id
_entity.type
_entity.pdbx_description
1 polymer ?
#
loop_
_entity_poly.entity_id
_entity_poly.type
_entity_poly.pdbx_seq_one_letter_code
_entity_poly.pdbx_strand_id
1 'polypeptide(L)'
;MRIPLLFLILLPLTAVSQTFNDFLARLNIVSQAERPAIVDSFMNAQESFPYIENDTTMFMIYRGTANSVTVAGDMNSWNPNGHSMSTVAGTDFWYRGYYFESDARIDYKYVLNDGNWILDPRNPYTCTGGYGPNSELRMPQYISPPEVEYYANIEHGSLQDTSFFSTNLGNSRTIRVYLPYGYAESEEHYPVMLFHDGLEYITLSDADNVLDYLIYHDRIVPI
;
A
#
# COMPACT_ATOMS: atom_id res chain seq x y z
N MET A 1 23.79 -55.19 -34.05
CA MET A 1 24.04 -53.73 -34.00
C MET A 1 23.56 -53.23 -32.64
N ARG A 2 24.47 -52.90 -31.72
CA ARG A 2 24.12 -52.39 -30.38
C ARG A 2 24.10 -50.87 -30.46
N ILE A 3 22.93 -50.27 -30.32
CA ILE A 3 22.75 -48.81 -30.27
C ILE A 3 23.10 -48.36 -28.85
N PRO A 4 24.10 -47.49 -28.62
CA PRO A 4 24.37 -46.96 -27.30
C PRO A 4 23.26 -45.97 -26.92
N LEU A 5 22.59 -46.23 -25.81
CA LEU A 5 21.60 -45.35 -25.23
C LEU A 5 22.33 -44.16 -24.58
N LEU A 6 22.23 -42.99 -25.19
CA LEU A 6 22.82 -41.76 -24.67
C LEU A 6 21.90 -41.21 -23.56
N PHE A 7 22.28 -41.39 -22.30
CA PHE A 7 21.60 -40.75 -21.17
C PHE A 7 21.99 -39.28 -21.13
N LEU A 8 21.07 -38.40 -21.55
CA LEU A 8 21.20 -36.96 -21.38
C LEU A 8 20.78 -36.62 -19.94
N ILE A 9 21.77 -36.39 -19.07
CA ILE A 9 21.53 -35.91 -17.71
C ILE A 9 21.27 -34.41 -17.80
N LEU A 10 19.99 -34.02 -17.79
CA LEU A 10 19.57 -32.65 -17.54
C LEU A 10 19.77 -32.36 -16.05
N LEU A 11 20.90 -31.76 -15.70
CA LEU A 11 21.08 -31.11 -14.41
C LEU A 11 20.09 -29.94 -14.33
N PRO A 12 19.16 -29.91 -13.35
CA PRO A 12 18.40 -28.71 -13.12
C PRO A 12 19.38 -27.63 -12.66
N LEU A 13 19.58 -26.60 -13.48
CA LEU A 13 20.15 -25.35 -13.01
C LEU A 13 19.11 -24.79 -12.03
N THR A 14 19.29 -25.03 -10.74
CA THR A 14 18.65 -24.20 -9.72
C THR A 14 19.29 -22.83 -9.85
N ALA A 15 18.66 -21.95 -10.62
CA ALA A 15 19.00 -20.53 -10.57
C ALA A 15 18.72 -20.09 -9.13
N VAL A 16 19.77 -19.97 -8.32
CA VAL A 16 19.66 -19.30 -7.03
C VAL A 16 19.26 -17.88 -7.38
N SER A 17 18.05 -17.48 -7.00
CA SER A 17 17.59 -16.10 -7.18
C SER A 17 18.61 -15.20 -6.49
N GLN A 18 19.17 -14.26 -7.23
CA GLN A 18 20.11 -13.28 -6.68
C GLN A 18 19.39 -12.48 -5.60
N THR A 19 19.94 -12.40 -4.39
CA THR A 19 19.38 -11.52 -3.35
C THR A 19 19.73 -10.05 -3.65
N PHE A 20 18.99 -9.11 -3.06
CA PHE A 20 19.30 -7.70 -3.14
C PHE A 20 20.72 -7.40 -2.64
N ASN A 21 21.12 -8.08 -1.57
CA ASN A 21 22.47 -7.95 -1.01
C ASN A 21 23.53 -8.48 -1.98
N ASP A 22 23.28 -9.58 -2.69
CA ASP A 22 24.19 -10.07 -3.74
C ASP A 22 24.27 -9.08 -4.92
N PHE A 23 23.15 -8.44 -5.26
CA PHE A 23 23.11 -7.37 -6.25
C PHE A 23 23.95 -6.16 -5.83
N LEU A 24 23.81 -5.69 -4.59
CA LEU A 24 24.64 -4.60 -4.05
C LEU A 24 26.12 -4.99 -3.97
N ALA A 25 26.43 -6.21 -3.55
CA ALA A 25 27.80 -6.72 -3.48
C ALA A 25 28.46 -6.72 -4.88
N ARG A 26 27.72 -7.13 -5.92
CA ARG A 26 28.19 -7.07 -7.31
C ARG A 26 28.50 -5.66 -7.75
N LEU A 27 27.67 -4.66 -7.42
CA LEU A 27 27.91 -3.26 -7.77
C LEU A 27 29.16 -2.66 -7.10
N ASN A 28 29.52 -3.16 -5.92
CA ASN A 28 30.67 -2.67 -5.16
C ASN A 28 32.03 -3.13 -5.71
N ILE A 29 32.07 -4.25 -6.45
CA ILE A 29 33.32 -4.81 -6.98
C ILE A 29 33.59 -4.43 -8.45
N VAL A 30 32.59 -3.93 -9.16
CA VAL A 30 32.75 -3.46 -10.56
C VAL A 30 33.11 -1.98 -10.62
N SER A 31 33.63 -1.54 -11.77
CA SER A 31 33.91 -0.12 -12.00
C SER A 31 32.62 0.70 -12.08
N GLN A 32 32.68 2.01 -11.79
CA GLN A 32 31.50 2.88 -11.87
C GLN A 32 30.87 2.92 -13.27
N ALA A 33 31.67 2.73 -14.32
CA ALA A 33 31.20 2.71 -15.71
C ALA A 33 30.30 1.50 -16.01
N GLU A 34 30.45 0.39 -15.28
CA GLU A 34 29.68 -0.84 -15.48
C GLU A 34 28.37 -0.87 -14.68
N ARG A 35 28.27 -0.06 -13.61
CA ARG A 35 27.14 -0.06 -12.69
C ARG A 35 25.79 0.24 -13.36
N PRO A 36 25.64 1.23 -14.26
CA PRO A 36 24.36 1.52 -14.89
C PRO A 36 23.75 0.30 -15.59
N ALA A 37 24.55 -0.45 -16.36
CA ALA A 37 24.07 -1.63 -17.06
C ALA A 37 23.62 -2.75 -16.11
N ILE A 38 24.31 -2.93 -14.98
CA ILE A 38 23.93 -3.92 -13.96
C ILE A 38 22.64 -3.50 -13.26
N VAL A 39 22.50 -2.21 -12.94
CA VAL A 39 21.25 -1.67 -12.38
C VAL A 39 20.09 -1.85 -13.35
N ASP A 40 20.26 -1.48 -14.61
CA ASP A 40 19.20 -1.62 -15.62
C ASP A 40 18.79 -3.08 -15.78
N SER A 41 19.75 -4.00 -15.80
CA SER A 41 19.48 -5.43 -15.82
C SER A 41 18.70 -5.90 -14.59
N PHE A 42 19.04 -5.41 -13.39
CA PHE A 42 18.30 -5.75 -12.16
C PHE A 42 16.87 -5.22 -12.22
N MET A 43 16.69 -3.95 -12.60
CA MET A 43 15.37 -3.31 -12.65
C MET A 43 14.45 -3.96 -13.68
N ASN A 44 14.98 -4.39 -14.83
CA ASN A 44 14.21 -5.06 -15.88
C ASN A 44 13.86 -6.52 -15.54
N ALA A 45 14.58 -7.13 -14.59
CA ALA A 45 14.29 -8.49 -14.15
C ALA A 45 13.19 -8.55 -13.08
N GLN A 46 12.80 -7.42 -12.47
CA GLN A 46 11.76 -7.39 -11.45
C GLN A 46 10.39 -7.20 -12.08
N GLU A 47 9.42 -8.01 -11.65
CA GLU A 47 8.03 -7.94 -12.11
C GLU A 47 7.23 -6.86 -11.39
N SER A 48 7.57 -6.59 -10.13
CA SER A 48 6.85 -5.65 -9.27
C SER A 48 7.77 -4.88 -8.33
N PHE A 49 7.32 -3.69 -7.93
CA PHE A 49 7.94 -2.88 -6.89
C PHE A 49 6.88 -2.47 -5.85
N PRO A 50 7.26 -2.28 -4.56
CA PRO A 50 8.60 -2.44 -3.98
C PRO A 50 9.17 -3.87 -4.05
N TYR A 51 10.50 -4.01 -3.97
CA TYR A 51 11.16 -5.32 -4.11
C TYR A 51 11.11 -6.08 -2.79
N ILE A 52 10.58 -7.29 -2.77
CA ILE A 52 10.35 -8.07 -1.55
C ILE A 52 11.10 -9.41 -1.61
N GLU A 53 11.72 -9.78 -0.50
CA GLU A 53 12.41 -11.05 -0.29
C GLU A 53 11.89 -11.75 0.96
N ASN A 54 11.72 -13.08 0.88
CA ASN A 54 11.40 -13.95 2.01
C ASN A 54 10.20 -13.46 2.85
N ASP A 55 9.20 -12.90 2.18
CA ASP A 55 7.94 -12.36 2.70
C ASP A 55 8.03 -11.23 3.73
N THR A 56 9.21 -10.82 4.16
CA THR A 56 9.40 -9.91 5.31
C THR A 56 10.44 -8.83 5.08
N THR A 57 11.39 -9.09 4.18
CA THR A 57 12.43 -8.12 3.82
C THR A 57 11.97 -7.35 2.60
N MET A 58 11.95 -6.03 2.67
CA MET A 58 11.48 -5.18 1.57
C MET A 58 12.47 -4.06 1.29
N PHE A 59 12.69 -3.77 0.01
CA PHE A 59 13.52 -2.68 -0.47
C PHE A 59 12.67 -1.70 -1.28
N MET A 60 12.56 -0.49 -0.75
CA MET A 60 12.07 0.66 -1.50
C MET A 60 13.15 1.05 -2.50
N ILE A 61 12.78 1.25 -3.77
CA ILE A 61 13.71 1.56 -4.85
C ILE A 61 13.17 2.71 -5.68
N TYR A 62 13.97 3.75 -5.83
CA TYR A 62 13.68 4.87 -6.71
C TYR A 62 14.74 5.01 -7.79
N ARG A 63 14.30 5.24 -9.03
CA ARG A 63 15.16 5.53 -10.19
C ARG A 63 14.91 6.96 -10.65
N GLY A 64 15.93 7.79 -10.57
CA GLY A 64 15.86 9.16 -11.06
C GLY A 64 16.93 10.09 -10.51
N THR A 65 17.11 11.20 -11.22
CA THR A 65 18.06 12.25 -10.83
C THR A 65 17.50 13.06 -9.67
N ALA A 66 18.16 12.95 -8.52
CA ALA A 66 17.87 13.72 -7.31
C ALA A 66 19.17 13.98 -6.53
N ASN A 67 19.16 14.98 -5.65
CA ASN A 67 20.25 15.26 -4.71
C ASN A 67 20.00 14.54 -3.36
N SER A 68 18.74 14.42 -2.97
CA SER A 68 18.30 13.65 -1.81
C SER A 68 17.01 12.90 -2.14
N VAL A 69 16.88 11.70 -1.58
CA VAL A 69 15.65 10.90 -1.63
C VAL A 69 15.41 10.35 -0.24
N THR A 70 14.22 10.60 0.31
CA THR A 70 13.76 10.02 1.56
C THR A 70 12.42 9.31 1.33
N VAL A 71 12.05 8.45 2.29
CA VAL A 71 10.74 7.81 2.34
C VAL A 71 9.97 8.39 3.52
N ALA A 72 8.73 8.80 3.31
CA ALA A 72 7.79 9.20 4.34
C ALA A 72 6.56 8.31 4.27
N GLY A 73 6.10 7.80 5.41
CA GLY A 73 4.97 6.89 5.46
C GLY A 73 4.65 6.44 6.87
N ASP A 74 3.77 5.45 7.00
CA ASP A 74 3.28 4.98 8.31
C ASP A 74 4.42 4.50 9.20
N MET A 75 5.43 3.85 8.60
CA MET A 75 6.60 3.32 9.29
C MET A 75 7.48 4.38 9.98
N ASN A 76 7.28 5.67 9.68
CA ASN A 76 8.03 6.76 10.32
C ASN A 76 7.17 7.98 10.69
N SER A 77 5.87 7.76 10.87
CA SER A 77 4.92 8.82 11.21
C SER A 77 4.98 9.99 10.22
N TRP A 78 5.14 9.67 8.93
CA TRP A 78 5.18 10.66 7.85
C TRP A 78 6.29 11.71 7.96
N ASN A 79 7.38 11.40 8.70
CA ASN A 79 8.52 12.32 8.79
C ASN A 79 9.29 12.36 7.45
N PRO A 80 9.27 13.49 6.72
CA PRO A 80 9.94 13.60 5.41
C PRO A 80 11.45 13.47 5.47
N ASN A 81 12.05 13.61 6.65
CA ASN A 81 13.48 13.53 6.85
C ASN A 81 13.88 12.27 7.63
N GLY A 82 12.91 11.44 8.02
CA GLY A 82 13.14 10.31 8.92
C GLY A 82 13.96 9.21 8.29
N HIS A 83 13.67 8.88 7.02
CA HIS A 83 14.20 7.69 6.35
C HIS A 83 14.89 8.02 5.02
N SER A 84 16.14 8.47 5.06
CA SER A 84 16.96 8.71 3.86
C SER A 84 17.31 7.42 3.12
N MET A 85 17.33 7.48 1.78
CA MET A 85 17.73 6.39 0.90
C MET A 85 19.23 6.48 0.57
N SER A 86 19.86 5.32 0.38
CA SER A 86 21.24 5.22 -0.11
C SER A 86 21.27 5.25 -1.63
N THR A 87 22.34 5.78 -2.23
CA THR A 87 22.53 5.77 -3.69
C THR A 87 23.74 4.95 -4.09
N VAL A 88 23.68 4.34 -5.28
CA VAL A 88 24.83 3.67 -5.89
C VAL A 88 25.60 4.68 -6.73
N ALA A 89 26.82 5.02 -6.31
CA ALA A 89 27.65 6.01 -7.00
C ALA A 89 27.84 5.68 -8.49
N GLY A 90 27.72 6.70 -9.34
CA GLY A 90 27.75 6.57 -10.80
C GLY A 90 26.39 6.18 -11.42
N THR A 91 25.31 6.15 -10.63
CA THR A 91 23.96 5.80 -11.10
C THR A 91 22.91 6.69 -10.46
N ASP A 92 21.69 6.64 -10.98
CA ASP A 92 20.45 7.23 -10.46
C ASP A 92 19.63 6.21 -9.64
N PHE A 93 20.27 5.19 -9.09
CA PHE A 93 19.64 4.14 -8.27
C PHE A 93 19.66 4.51 -6.79
N TRP A 94 18.48 4.64 -6.20
CA TRP A 94 18.28 4.90 -4.78
C TRP A 94 17.57 3.72 -4.14
N TYR A 95 17.97 3.34 -2.92
CA TYR A 95 17.35 2.23 -2.22
C TYR A 95 17.31 2.41 -0.70
N ARG A 96 16.36 1.74 -0.05
CA ARG A 96 16.31 1.58 1.39
C ARG A 96 15.62 0.27 1.77
N GLY A 97 16.26 -0.51 2.63
CA GLY A 97 15.71 -1.76 3.16
C GLY A 97 14.89 -1.54 4.43
N TYR A 98 13.91 -2.42 4.62
CA TYR A 98 13.00 -2.50 5.75
C TYR A 98 12.71 -3.96 6.08
N TYR A 99 12.27 -4.19 7.32
CA TYR A 99 11.66 -5.44 7.75
C TYR A 99 10.25 -5.13 8.21
N PHE A 100 9.27 -5.83 7.63
CA PHE A 100 7.86 -5.71 7.99
C PHE A 100 7.26 -7.11 8.21
N GLU A 101 6.16 -7.15 8.95
CA GLU A 101 5.30 -8.31 9.04
C GLU A 101 4.82 -8.73 7.64
N SER A 102 4.66 -10.05 7.42
CA SER A 102 4.32 -10.59 6.10
C SER A 102 2.94 -10.16 5.60
N ASP A 103 2.06 -9.75 6.50
CA ASP A 103 0.71 -9.24 6.23
C ASP A 103 0.61 -7.71 6.38
N ALA A 104 1.72 -7.00 6.53
CA ALA A 104 1.70 -5.55 6.66
C ALA A 104 1.22 -4.85 5.39
N ARG A 105 0.49 -3.74 5.59
CA ARG A 105 0.11 -2.80 4.54
C ARG A 105 0.42 -1.39 4.97
N ILE A 106 1.18 -0.66 4.15
CA ILE A 106 1.84 0.59 4.53
C ILE A 106 1.60 1.66 3.46
N ASP A 107 1.15 2.84 3.87
CA ASP A 107 1.17 4.03 3.03
C ASP A 107 2.54 4.69 3.04
N TYR A 108 2.98 5.14 1.86
CA TYR A 108 4.20 5.91 1.74
C TYR A 108 4.24 6.81 0.51
N LYS A 109 5.24 7.71 0.51
CA LYS A 109 5.68 8.55 -0.61
C LYS A 109 7.20 8.67 -0.60
N TYR A 110 7.77 8.98 -1.75
CA TYR A 110 9.14 9.50 -1.82
C TYR A 110 9.13 11.01 -1.66
N VAL A 111 10.12 11.56 -0.96
CA VAL A 111 10.38 13.00 -0.91
C VAL A 111 11.73 13.27 -1.54
N LEU A 112 11.72 13.98 -2.67
CA LEU A 112 12.92 14.35 -3.42
C LEU A 112 13.36 15.75 -3.05
N ASN A 113 14.67 15.97 -2.97
CA ASN A 113 15.29 17.30 -2.81
C ASN A 113 14.63 18.13 -1.69
N ASP A 114 14.33 17.48 -0.57
CA ASP A 114 13.82 18.09 0.67
C ASP A 114 12.48 18.84 0.51
N GLY A 115 11.57 18.35 -0.35
CA GLY A 115 10.21 18.87 -0.37
C GLY A 115 9.31 18.44 -1.53
N ASN A 116 9.83 17.75 -2.54
CA ASN A 116 9.01 17.27 -3.64
C ASN A 116 8.46 15.86 -3.34
N TRP A 117 7.19 15.81 -2.91
CA TRP A 117 6.50 14.57 -2.59
C TRP A 117 5.94 13.91 -3.85
N ILE A 118 6.35 12.67 -4.11
CA ILE A 118 5.88 11.89 -5.25
C ILE A 118 5.39 10.51 -4.80
N LEU A 119 4.42 9.98 -5.54
CA LEU A 119 4.10 8.55 -5.49
C LEU A 119 5.30 7.75 -6.02
N ASP A 120 5.43 6.51 -5.57
CA ASP A 120 6.33 5.55 -6.17
C ASP A 120 5.89 5.27 -7.62
N PRO A 121 6.68 5.67 -8.63
CA PRO A 121 6.27 5.52 -10.03
C PRO A 121 6.19 4.07 -10.51
N ARG A 122 6.75 3.11 -9.76
CA ARG A 122 6.78 1.69 -10.12
C ARG A 122 5.85 0.82 -9.27
N ASN A 123 5.25 1.38 -8.22
CA ASN A 123 4.22 0.70 -7.46
C ASN A 123 2.86 0.91 -8.15
N PRO A 124 2.20 -0.15 -8.64
CA PRO A 124 0.89 -0.02 -9.28
C PRO A 124 -0.24 0.27 -8.28
N TYR A 125 0.01 0.09 -6.98
CA TYR A 125 -0.99 0.27 -5.94
C TYR A 125 -0.92 1.65 -5.32
N THR A 126 -2.09 2.28 -5.25
CA THR A 126 -2.32 3.55 -4.57
C THR A 126 -3.56 3.44 -3.70
N CYS A 127 -3.63 4.30 -2.69
CA CYS A 127 -4.79 4.46 -1.84
C CYS A 127 -5.14 5.94 -1.71
N THR A 128 -6.35 6.21 -1.23
CA THR A 128 -6.79 7.55 -0.85
C THR A 128 -6.14 7.97 0.47
N GLY A 129 -5.94 9.28 0.64
CA GLY A 129 -5.41 9.87 1.85
C GLY A 129 -5.91 11.30 2.00
N GLY A 130 -5.93 11.80 3.24
CA GLY A 130 -6.47 13.13 3.57
C GLY A 130 -5.74 14.30 2.89
N TYR A 131 -4.48 14.10 2.45
CA TYR A 131 -3.67 15.09 1.75
C TYR A 131 -3.38 14.71 0.29
N GLY A 132 -4.23 13.87 -0.29
CA GLY A 132 -4.04 13.28 -1.62
C GLY A 132 -3.66 11.80 -1.54
N PRO A 133 -3.54 11.13 -2.69
CA PRO A 133 -3.31 9.69 -2.73
C PRO A 133 -1.92 9.33 -2.23
N ASN A 134 -1.73 8.13 -1.70
CA ASN A 134 -0.43 7.57 -1.32
C ASN A 134 -0.09 6.34 -2.16
N SER A 135 1.19 5.96 -2.18
CA SER A 135 1.57 4.63 -2.68
C SER A 135 1.32 3.62 -1.58
N GLU A 136 0.74 2.49 -1.95
CA GLU A 136 0.38 1.43 -1.01
C GLU A 136 1.34 0.26 -1.16
N LEU A 137 2.13 0.00 -0.13
CA LEU A 137 2.87 -1.24 -0.01
C LEU A 137 1.95 -2.32 0.56
N ARG A 138 1.92 -3.49 -0.09
CA ARG A 138 1.27 -4.70 0.39
C ARG A 138 2.32 -5.79 0.53
N MET A 139 2.56 -6.28 1.75
CA MET A 139 3.41 -7.45 1.96
C MET A 139 2.69 -8.72 1.47
N PRO A 140 3.41 -9.83 1.17
CA PRO A 140 2.85 -10.92 0.37
C PRO A 140 1.64 -11.65 0.97
N GLN A 141 1.47 -11.59 2.30
CA GLN A 141 0.34 -12.19 3.01
C GLN A 141 -0.74 -11.17 3.38
N TYR A 142 -0.64 -9.92 2.94
CA TYR A 142 -1.69 -8.93 3.15
C TYR A 142 -2.95 -9.35 2.39
N ILE A 143 -4.07 -9.38 3.10
CA ILE A 143 -5.40 -9.63 2.55
C ILE A 143 -6.23 -8.37 2.79
N SER A 144 -6.78 -7.81 1.72
CA SER A 144 -7.70 -6.67 1.84
C SER A 144 -8.91 -7.11 2.69
N PRO A 145 -9.28 -6.35 3.74
CA PRO A 145 -10.46 -6.68 4.53
C PRO A 145 -11.69 -6.71 3.63
N PRO A 146 -12.47 -7.81 3.58
CA PRO A 146 -13.60 -7.90 2.66
C PRO A 146 -14.65 -6.82 2.95
N GLU A 147 -14.80 -6.38 4.20
CA GLU A 147 -15.79 -5.38 4.60
C GLU A 147 -15.66 -4.02 3.90
N VAL A 148 -14.50 -3.66 3.34
CA VAL A 148 -14.36 -2.38 2.62
C VAL A 148 -14.91 -2.43 1.20
N GLU A 149 -15.06 -3.64 0.64
CA GLU A 149 -15.48 -3.85 -0.74
C GLU A 149 -17.00 -3.69 -0.91
N TYR A 150 -17.41 -3.20 -2.08
CA TYR A 150 -18.83 -3.09 -2.43
C TYR A 150 -19.38 -4.42 -2.98
N TYR A 151 -20.41 -4.96 -2.33
CA TYR A 151 -21.09 -6.19 -2.75
C TYR A 151 -22.52 -5.92 -3.22
N ALA A 152 -22.76 -5.91 -4.53
CA ALA A 152 -24.10 -5.61 -5.08
C ALA A 152 -25.22 -6.61 -4.71
N ASN A 153 -24.86 -7.75 -4.10
CA ASN A 153 -25.77 -8.85 -3.77
C ASN A 153 -26.13 -8.92 -2.28
N ILE A 154 -25.83 -7.87 -1.51
CA ILE A 154 -26.27 -7.73 -0.12
C ILE A 154 -27.22 -6.55 0.01
N GLU A 155 -27.99 -6.54 1.09
CA GLU A 155 -28.82 -5.42 1.47
C GLU A 155 -27.98 -4.20 1.85
N HIS A 156 -28.35 -3.03 1.33
CA HIS A 156 -27.61 -1.78 1.53
C HIS A 156 -28.41 -0.76 2.34
N GLY A 157 -27.72 -0.08 3.25
CA GLY A 157 -28.23 1.09 3.92
C GLY A 157 -28.37 2.30 3.00
N SER A 158 -28.75 3.42 3.60
CA SER A 158 -28.85 4.71 2.89
C SER A 158 -28.16 5.81 3.68
N LEU A 159 -27.54 6.74 2.97
CA LEU A 159 -26.91 7.92 3.56
C LEU A 159 -27.82 9.14 3.39
N GLN A 160 -28.10 9.85 4.48
CA GLN A 160 -28.91 11.06 4.48
C GLN A 160 -28.13 12.23 5.11
N ASP A 161 -28.12 13.37 4.42
CA ASP A 161 -27.51 14.59 4.93
C ASP A 161 -28.52 15.42 5.71
N THR A 162 -28.08 15.96 6.85
CA THR A 162 -28.81 16.93 7.66
C THR A 162 -27.87 18.03 8.17
N SER A 163 -28.44 19.09 8.73
CA SER A 163 -27.70 20.21 9.29
C SER A 163 -28.04 20.39 10.75
N PHE A 164 -27.00 20.49 11.59
CA PHE A 164 -27.12 20.71 13.02
C PHE A 164 -26.52 22.05 13.41
N PHE A 165 -27.32 22.92 14.03
CA PHE A 165 -26.85 24.17 14.64
C PHE A 165 -26.52 23.96 16.12
N SER A 166 -25.28 24.24 16.50
CA SER A 166 -24.83 24.21 17.90
C SER A 166 -24.93 25.59 18.52
N THR A 167 -25.78 25.73 19.55
CA THR A 167 -25.87 26.97 20.33
C THR A 167 -24.58 27.28 21.08
N ASN A 168 -23.88 26.24 21.57
CA ASN A 168 -22.63 26.40 22.31
C ASN A 168 -21.45 26.82 21.40
N LEU A 169 -21.44 26.38 20.13
CA LEU A 169 -20.38 26.72 19.18
C LEU A 169 -20.74 27.87 18.24
N GLY A 170 -22.00 28.30 18.24
CA GLY A 170 -22.51 29.39 17.40
C GLY A 170 -22.42 29.10 15.89
N ASN A 171 -22.41 27.84 15.48
CA ASN A 171 -22.29 27.45 14.06
C ASN A 171 -23.14 26.22 13.70
N SER A 172 -23.38 26.07 12.39
CA SER A 172 -23.99 24.88 11.81
C SER A 172 -22.93 23.93 11.23
N ARG A 173 -23.21 22.64 11.28
CA ARG A 173 -22.41 21.59 10.67
C ARG A 173 -23.30 20.62 9.90
N THR A 174 -22.81 20.14 8.76
CA THR A 174 -23.41 19.01 8.07
C THR A 174 -23.15 17.74 8.87
N ILE A 175 -24.20 16.94 9.06
CA ILE A 175 -24.13 15.58 9.60
C ILE A 175 -24.64 14.66 8.51
N ARG A 176 -23.87 13.61 8.22
CA ARG A 176 -24.31 12.51 7.36
C ARG A 176 -24.71 11.34 8.25
N VAL A 177 -25.93 10.83 8.05
CA VAL A 177 -26.52 9.75 8.83
C VAL A 177 -26.64 8.52 7.94
N TYR A 178 -25.96 7.44 8.32
CA TYR A 178 -26.21 6.11 7.78
C TYR A 178 -27.47 5.54 8.43
N LEU A 179 -28.36 4.97 7.62
CA LEU A 179 -29.54 4.25 8.07
C LEU A 179 -29.49 2.83 7.49
N PRO A 180 -29.65 1.78 8.30
CA PRO A 180 -29.53 0.41 7.83
C PRO A 180 -30.66 0.06 6.84
N TYR A 181 -30.45 -1.00 6.07
CA TYR A 181 -31.48 -1.50 5.15
C TYR A 181 -32.82 -1.72 5.87
N GLY A 182 -33.92 -1.31 5.23
CA GLY A 182 -35.28 -1.44 5.78
C GLY A 182 -35.64 -0.43 6.88
N TYR A 183 -34.74 0.51 7.25
CA TYR A 183 -34.99 1.48 8.33
C TYR A 183 -36.31 2.26 8.15
N ALA A 184 -36.62 2.71 6.93
CA ALA A 184 -37.81 3.53 6.67
C ALA A 184 -39.14 2.77 6.81
N GLU A 185 -39.09 1.43 6.81
CA GLU A 185 -40.25 0.53 6.84
C GLU A 185 -40.42 -0.13 8.22
N SER A 186 -39.48 0.13 9.13
CA SER A 186 -39.38 -0.48 10.44
C SER A 186 -39.87 0.47 11.55
N GLU A 187 -40.41 -0.11 12.62
CA GLU A 187 -40.69 0.59 13.89
C GLU A 187 -39.63 0.31 14.97
N GLU A 188 -38.58 -0.44 14.63
CA GLU A 188 -37.49 -0.79 15.54
C GLU A 188 -36.65 0.43 15.94
N HIS A 189 -36.04 0.35 17.12
CA HIS A 189 -35.09 1.34 17.60
C HIS A 189 -33.66 0.80 17.54
N TYR A 190 -32.77 1.57 16.92
CA TYR A 190 -31.39 1.15 16.65
C TYR A 190 -30.39 1.82 17.60
N PRO A 191 -29.30 1.12 18.01
CA PRO A 191 -28.21 1.73 18.75
C PRO A 191 -27.46 2.77 17.91
N VAL A 192 -27.19 3.96 18.45
CA VAL A 192 -26.49 5.01 17.69
C VAL A 192 -24.97 4.89 17.83
N MET A 193 -24.26 4.89 16.70
CA MET A 193 -22.81 5.08 16.62
C MET A 193 -22.47 6.46 16.08
N LEU A 194 -21.59 7.19 16.77
CA LEU A 194 -21.14 8.51 16.36
C LEU A 194 -19.69 8.46 15.86
N PHE A 195 -19.49 8.80 14.59
CA PHE A 195 -18.16 8.96 14.00
C PHE A 195 -17.74 10.42 14.00
N HIS A 196 -16.59 10.71 14.61
CA HIS A 196 -15.87 11.95 14.33
C HIS A 196 -15.24 11.86 12.93
N ASP A 197 -15.04 13.02 12.28
CA ASP A 197 -14.57 13.10 10.89
C ASP A 197 -15.41 12.24 9.92
N GLY A 198 -16.71 12.10 10.20
CA GLY A 198 -17.58 11.12 9.54
C GLY A 198 -17.65 11.22 8.02
N LEU A 199 -17.48 12.42 7.43
CA LEU A 199 -17.40 12.55 5.98
C LEU A 199 -16.16 11.84 5.42
N GLU A 200 -15.02 11.91 6.11
CA GLU A 200 -13.80 11.22 5.72
C GLU A 200 -13.92 9.70 5.89
N TYR A 201 -14.57 9.23 6.96
CA TYR A 201 -14.85 7.79 7.11
C TYR A 201 -15.66 7.21 5.94
N ILE A 202 -16.60 7.99 5.38
CA ILE A 202 -17.33 7.57 4.19
C ILE A 202 -16.43 7.64 2.95
N THR A 203 -15.71 8.73 2.73
CA THR A 203 -14.99 8.94 1.45
C THR A 203 -13.60 8.31 1.36
N LEU A 204 -12.96 8.00 2.50
CA LEU A 204 -11.60 7.49 2.59
C LEU A 204 -11.53 6.07 3.15
N SER A 205 -12.59 5.56 3.77
CA SER A 205 -12.59 4.25 4.43
C SER A 205 -13.81 3.40 4.12
N ASP A 206 -14.69 3.86 3.21
CA ASP A 206 -15.86 3.13 2.74
C ASP A 206 -16.74 2.62 3.90
N ALA A 207 -16.92 3.45 4.93
CA ALA A 207 -17.58 3.02 6.17
C ALA A 207 -19.02 2.53 5.95
N ASP A 208 -19.73 3.02 4.94
CA ASP A 208 -21.05 2.52 4.55
C ASP A 208 -21.00 1.07 4.02
N ASN A 209 -20.01 0.73 3.18
CA ASN A 209 -19.78 -0.66 2.76
C ASN A 209 -19.46 -1.55 3.96
N VAL A 210 -18.62 -1.05 4.88
CA VAL A 210 -18.24 -1.79 6.09
C VAL A 210 -19.47 -2.09 6.94
N LEU A 211 -20.34 -1.10 7.16
CA LEU A 211 -21.56 -1.29 7.94
C LEU A 211 -22.51 -2.27 7.27
N ASP A 212 -22.76 -2.13 5.97
CA ASP A 212 -23.60 -3.05 5.21
C ASP A 212 -23.08 -4.48 5.28
N TYR A 213 -21.77 -4.68 5.05
CA TYR A 213 -21.13 -6.00 5.12
C TYR A 213 -21.26 -6.64 6.50
N LEU A 214 -21.00 -5.88 7.56
CA LEU A 214 -21.03 -6.40 8.93
C LEU A 214 -22.45 -6.73 9.38
N ILE A 215 -23.45 -5.92 8.98
CA ILE A 215 -24.87 -6.17 9.26
C ILE A 215 -25.35 -7.42 8.50
N TYR A 216 -25.05 -7.52 7.20
CA TYR A 216 -25.47 -8.65 6.37
C TYR A 216 -24.95 -10.00 6.90
N HIS A 217 -23.73 -10.02 7.45
CA HIS A 217 -23.11 -11.23 8.00
C HIS A 217 -23.40 -11.45 9.49
N ASP A 218 -24.37 -10.74 10.08
CA ASP A 218 -24.74 -10.81 11.50
C ASP A 218 -23.54 -10.60 12.46
N ARG A 219 -22.50 -9.85 12.02
CA ARG A 219 -21.33 -9.53 12.84
C ARG A 219 -21.61 -8.37 13.79
N ILE A 220 -22.54 -7.50 13.41
CA ILE A 220 -23.13 -6.46 14.26
C ILE A 220 -24.66 -6.46 14.05
N VAL A 221 -25.38 -5.94 15.04
CA VAL A 221 -26.80 -5.57 14.83
C VAL A 221 -26.89 -4.33 13.96
N PRO A 222 -28.01 -4.09 13.25
CA PRO A 222 -28.25 -2.79 12.63
C PRO A 222 -28.14 -1.64 13.65
N ILE A 223 -27.48 -0.56 13.26
CA ILE A 223 -27.18 0.63 14.08
C ILE A 223 -27.71 1.91 13.42
#